data_AF-A0A8J4T7J7-F1
#
_entry.id   AF-A0A8J4T7J7-F1
#
_cell.length_a   1.000
_cell.length_b   1.000
_cell.length_c   1.000
_cell.angle_alpha   90.00
_cell.angle_beta   90.00
_cell.angle_gamma   90.00
#
_symmetry.space_group_name_H-M   'P 1'
#
loop_
_entity.id
_entity.type
_entity.pdbx_description
1 polymer ?
#
loop_
_entity_poly.entity_id
_entity_poly.type
_entity_poly.pdbx_seq_one_letter_code
_entity_poly.pdbx_strand_id
1 'polypeptide(L)' 'VAGMVMYYILSGGKHPFGKEYERELNILEGNYQLDETTDVEAKDLIEKMIVRQPKARLSIKEAVEHPYFWDDKG' A
#
# COMPACT_ATOMS: atom_id res chain seq x y z
N VAL A 1 4.30 -2.16 -7.72
CA VAL A 1 5.46 -1.30 -7.38
C VAL A 1 5.02 -0.01 -6.73
N ALA A 2 4.11 0.77 -7.32
CA ALA A 2 3.68 2.06 -6.77
C ALA A 2 3.18 2.00 -5.30
N GLY A 3 2.40 0.97 -4.91
CA GLY A 3 1.98 0.80 -3.50
C GLY A 3 3.13 0.56 -2.51
N MET A 4 4.21 -0.11 -2.94
CA MET A 4 5.41 -0.28 -2.11
C MET A 4 6.11 1.07 -1.88
N VAL A 5 6.25 1.86 -2.94
CA VAL A 5 6.91 3.17 -2.89
C VAL A 5 6.10 4.14 -2.03
N MET A 6 4.78 4.14 -2.19
CA MET A 6 3.89 4.97 -1.37
C MET A 6 4.01 4.62 0.11
N TYR A 7 3.94 3.33 0.47
CA TYR A 7 4.13 2.92 1.85
C TYR A 7 5.51 3.29 2.38
N TYR A 8 6.57 3.09 1.59
CA TYR A 8 7.93 3.45 1.97
C TYR A 8 8.06 4.93 2.33
N ILE A 9 7.44 5.81 1.54
CA ILE A 9 7.44 7.26 1.80
C ILE A 9 6.67 7.57 3.10
N LEU A 10 5.44 7.07 3.23
CA LEU A 10 4.57 7.40 4.38
C LEU A 10 5.06 6.80 5.70
N SER A 11 5.69 5.62 5.65
CA SER A 11 6.21 4.92 6.84
C SER A 11 7.61 5.37 7.27
N GLY A 12 8.23 6.31 6.56
CA GLY A 12 9.61 6.73 6.85
C GLY A 12 10.65 5.66 6.52
N GLY A 13 10.41 4.86 5.48
CA GLY A 13 11.38 3.92 4.92
C GLY A 13 11.13 2.45 5.23
N LYS A 14 9.96 2.09 5.74
CA LYS A 14 9.62 0.70 6.08
C LYS A 14 9.02 -0.02 4.87
N HIS A 15 9.01 -1.35 4.95
CA HIS A 15 8.48 -2.23 3.91
C HIS A 15 7.16 -2.84 4.40
N PRO A 16 6.09 -2.88 3.59
CA PRO A 16 4.78 -3.35 4.05
C PRO A 16 4.77 -4.85 4.37
N PHE A 17 5.73 -5.61 3.86
CA PHE A 17 5.91 -7.04 4.20
C PHE A 17 6.92 -7.28 5.34
N GLY A 18 7.17 -6.29 6.19
CA GLY A 18 8.05 -6.43 7.36
C GLY A 18 9.55 -6.40 7.07
N LYS A 19 10.33 -6.89 8.02
CA LYS A 19 11.80 -6.86 8.00
C LYS A 19 12.39 -7.84 7.00
N GLU A 20 13.65 -7.66 6.64
CA GLU A 20 14.33 -8.44 5.61
C GLU A 20 14.26 -9.96 5.82
N TYR A 21 14.40 -10.44 7.05
CA TYR A 21 14.39 -11.88 7.36
C TYR A 21 13.01 -12.57 7.17
N GLU A 22 11.91 -11.84 7.29
CA GLU A 22 10.53 -12.35 7.19
C GLU A 22 9.84 -11.94 5.87
N ARG A 23 10.42 -10.96 5.17
CA ARG A 23 9.81 -10.31 4.00
C ARG A 23 9.44 -11.27 2.91
N GLU A 24 10.32 -12.20 2.57
CA GLU A 24 10.08 -13.14 1.47
C GLU A 24 8.90 -14.07 1.79
N LEU A 25 8.84 -14.59 3.02
CA LEU A 25 7.71 -15.41 3.49
C LEU A 25 6.41 -14.59 3.48
N ASN A 26 6.45 -13.37 4.01
CA ASN A 26 5.30 -12.46 4.01
C ASN A 26 4.79 -12.14 2.59
N ILE A 27 5.69 -11.95 1.61
CA ILE A 27 5.32 -11.75 0.21
C ILE A 27 4.66 -13.02 -0.38
N LEU A 28 5.22 -14.19 -0.09
CA LEU A 28 4.68 -15.47 -0.57
C LEU A 28 3.31 -15.78 0.03
N GLU A 29 3.10 -15.46 1.30
CA GLU A 29 1.83 -15.66 1.99
C GLU A 29 0.81 -14.56 1.66
N GLY A 30 1.29 -13.35 1.38
CA GLY A 30 0.46 -12.16 1.18
C GLY A 30 0.20 -11.39 2.48
N ASN A 31 1.02 -11.60 3.51
CA ASN A 31 0.89 -10.96 4.82
C ASN A 31 1.58 -9.59 4.81
N TYR A 32 0.80 -8.50 4.78
CA TYR A 32 1.31 -7.14 4.91
C TYR A 32 0.89 -6.52 6.24
N GLN A 33 1.65 -5.52 6.67
CA GLN A 33 1.40 -4.68 7.83
C GLN A 33 1.56 -3.23 7.39
N LEU A 34 0.52 -2.41 7.63
CA LEU A 34 0.49 -0.99 7.27
C LEU A 34 0.42 -0.07 8.48
N ASP A 35 0.85 -0.54 9.66
CA ASP A 35 0.64 0.12 10.95
C ASP A 35 1.37 1.47 11.10
N GLU A 36 2.28 1.76 10.18
CA GLU A 36 3.16 2.94 10.17
C GLU A 36 2.49 4.20 9.62
N THR A 37 1.28 4.07 9.09
CA THR A 37 0.42 5.21 8.75
C THR A 37 -0.88 5.13 9.53
N THR A 38 -1.35 6.25 10.06
CA THR A 38 -2.67 6.35 10.71
C THR A 38 -3.77 6.79 9.74
N ASP A 39 -3.39 7.21 8.53
CA ASP A 39 -4.31 7.64 7.49
C ASP A 39 -5.03 6.43 6.90
N VAL A 40 -6.35 6.39 7.12
CA VAL A 40 -7.22 5.30 6.69
C VAL A 40 -7.36 5.23 5.17
N GLU A 41 -7.34 6.36 4.48
CA GLU A 41 -7.46 6.42 3.02
C GLU A 41 -6.14 6.01 2.37
N ALA A 42 -5.01 6.40 2.96
CA ALA A 42 -3.70 5.92 2.53
C ALA A 42 -3.57 4.41 2.69
N LYS A 43 -4.05 3.85 3.81
CA LYS A 43 -4.05 2.40 4.07
C LYS A 43 -4.86 1.65 3.01
N ASP A 44 -6.10 2.09 2.78
CA ASP A 44 -7.00 1.48 1.80
C ASP A 44 -6.40 1.53 0.37
N LEU A 45 -5.82 2.67 -0.01
CA LEU A 45 -5.15 2.81 -1.30
C LEU A 45 -3.98 1.83 -1.44
N ILE A 46 -3.07 1.81 -0.45
CA ILE A 46 -1.88 0.96 -0.49
C ILE A 46 -2.29 -0.51 -0.55
N GLU A 47 -3.22 -0.95 0.30
CA GLU A 47 -3.73 -2.32 0.33
C GLU A 47 -4.22 -2.78 -1.05
N LYS A 48 -5.04 -1.95 -1.71
CA LYS A 48 -5.55 -2.22 -3.07
C LYS A 48 -4.46 -2.22 -4.14
N MET A 49 -3.33 -1.54 -3.93
CA MET A 49 -2.20 -1.51 -4.87
C MET A 49 -1.23 -2.69 -4.68
N ILE A 50 -1.20 -3.31 -3.49
CA ILE A 50 -0.23 -4.35 -3.12
C ILE A 50 -0.85 -5.75 -3.05
N VAL A 51 -2.16 -5.85 -3.28
CA VAL A 51 -2.89 -7.12 -3.24
C VAL A 51 -2.22 -8.20 -4.10
N ARG A 52 -2.15 -9.41 -3.55
CA ARG A 52 -1.44 -10.55 -4.15
C ARG A 52 -1.94 -10.87 -5.55
N GLN A 53 -3.26 -10.94 -5.71
CA GLN A 53 -3.92 -11.26 -6.98
C GLN A 53 -3.78 -10.10 -7.99
N PRO A 54 -3.05 -10.28 -9.10
CA PRO A 54 -2.80 -9.18 -10.04
C PRO A 54 -4.07 -8.55 -10.63
N LYS A 55 -5.12 -9.35 -10.84
CA LYS A 55 -6.40 -8.88 -11.40
C LYS A 55 -7.24 -8.05 -10.42
N ALA A 56 -6.95 -8.14 -9.12
CA ALA A 56 -7.63 -7.36 -8.09
C ALA A 56 -6.87 -6.07 -7.74
N ARG A 57 -5.65 -5.88 -8.29
CA ARG A 57 -4.89 -4.65 -8.06
C ARG A 57 -5.52 -3.51 -8.83
N LEU A 58 -5.58 -2.35 -8.20
CA LEU A 58 -5.91 -1.10 -8.90
C LEU A 58 -4.94 -0.89 -10.06
N SER A 59 -5.49 -0.57 -11.22
CA SER A 59 -4.73 0.08 -12.29
C SER A 59 -4.29 1.47 -11.83
N ILE A 60 -3.30 2.04 -12.54
CA ILE A 60 -2.85 3.41 -12.25
C ILE A 60 -4.02 4.41 -12.36
N LYS A 61 -4.92 4.21 -13.33
CA LYS A 61 -6.09 5.07 -13.52
C LYS A 61 -7.04 5.01 -12.32
N GLU A 62 -7.37 3.82 -11.84
CA GLU A 62 -8.26 3.67 -10.68
C GLU A 62 -7.58 4.16 -9.39
N ALA A 63 -6.26 4.02 -9.27
CA ALA A 63 -5.51 4.51 -8.12
C ALA A 63 -5.55 6.04 -8.00
N VAL A 64 -5.45 6.79 -9.11
CA VAL A 64 -5.53 8.27 -9.07
C VAL A 64 -6.94 8.80 -8.83
N GLU A 65 -7.96 7.97 -9.04
CA GLU A 65 -9.37 8.30 -8.76
C GLU A 65 -9.75 8.00 -7.29
N HIS A 66 -8.84 7.40 -6.50
CA HIS A 66 -9.06 7.02 -5.11
C HIS A 66 -9.30 8.24 -4.19
N PRO A 67 -10.16 8.14 -3.15
CA PRO A 67 -10.45 9.22 -2.20
C PRO A 67 -9.23 9.90 -1.59
N TYR A 68 -8.15 9.15 -1.35
CA TYR A 68 -6.86 9.68 -0.89
C TYR A 68 -6.33 10.86 -1.73
N PHE A 69 -6.66 10.93 -3.02
CA PHE A 69 -6.25 12.02 -3.91
C PHE A 69 -7.32 13.08 -4.13
N TRP A 70 -8.49 12.96 -3.51
CA TRP A 70 -9.50 13.99 -3.60
C TRP A 70 -8.99 15.20 -2.81
N ASP A 71 -8.85 16.35 -3.49
CA ASP A 71 -8.56 17.60 -2.80
C ASP A 71 -9.60 17.78 -1.70
N ASP A 72 -9.13 18.16 -0.52
CA ASP A 72 -9.95 18.63 0.59
C ASP A 72 -10.51 20.01 0.19
N LYS A 73 -11.37 20.06 -0.83
CA LYS A 73 -12.16 21.24 -1.16
C LYS A 73 -13.33 21.32 -0.19
N GLY A 74 -12.99 21.57 1.07
CA GLY A 74 -13.85 22.24 2.04
C GLY A 74 -13.76 23.74 1.84
#